data_AF-A0A6N7SC28-F1
#
_entry.id   AF-A0A6N7SC28-F1
#
_cell.length_a   1.000
_cell.length_b   1.000
_cell.length_c   1.000
_cell.angle_alpha   90.00
_cell.angle_beta   90.00
_cell.angle_gamma   90.00
#
_symmetry.space_group_name_H-M   'P 1'
#
loop_
_entity.id
_entity.type
_entity.pdbx_description
1 polymer ?
#
loop_
_entity_poly.entity_id
_entity_poly.type
_entity_poly.pdbx_seq_one_letter_code
_entity_poly.pdbx_strand_id
1 'polypeptide(L)' 'MALIDEVADQCGLFISDLKAQDNHSLVAGILKQIDAEAFSAADWNHFMAYLFEEEETFTDVKQARQACLDKLKPQ' A
#
# COMPACT_ATOMS: atom_id res chain seq x y z
N MET A 1 -5.28 -2.86 13.40
CA MET A 1 -4.79 -3.75 12.34
C MET A 1 -3.89 -2.92 11.45
N ALA A 2 -2.74 -3.43 11.01
CA ALA A 2 -1.85 -2.65 10.17
C ALA A 2 -2.40 -2.58 8.74
N LEU A 3 -2.05 -1.53 7.99
CA LEU A 3 -2.47 -1.37 6.59
C LEU A 3 -2.08 -2.58 5.72
N ILE A 4 -0.89 -3.13 5.97
CA ILE A 4 -0.37 -4.31 5.24
C ILE A 4 -1.25 -5.56 5.43
N ASP A 5 -1.79 -5.76 6.64
CA ASP A 5 -2.66 -6.88 6.94
C ASP A 5 -4.02 -6.72 6.25
N GLU A 6 -4.59 -5.50 6.31
CA GLU A 6 -5.86 -5.18 5.64
C GLU A 6 -5.77 -5.37 4.13
N VAL A 7 -4.69 -4.89 3.51
CA VAL A 7 -4.49 -5.02 2.07
C VAL A 7 -4.31 -6.49 1.68
N ALA A 8 -3.52 -7.26 2.44
CA ALA A 8 -3.35 -8.69 2.20
C ALA A 8 -4.67 -9.46 2.30
N ASP A 9 -5.47 -9.19 3.34
CA ASP A 9 -6.77 -9.81 3.56
C ASP A 9 -7.76 -9.47 2.43
N GLN A 10 -7.88 -8.20 2.06
CA GLN A 10 -8.76 -7.77 0.96
C GLN A 10 -8.31 -8.27 -0.41
N CYS A 11 -7.00 -8.43 -0.63
CA CYS A 11 -6.49 -9.08 -1.84
C CYS A 11 -6.67 -10.60 -1.84
N GLY A 12 -6.91 -11.22 -0.68
CA GLY A 12 -6.89 -12.68 -0.53
C GLY A 12 -5.50 -13.28 -0.74
N LEU A 13 -4.44 -12.54 -0.37
CA LEU A 13 -3.04 -12.89 -0.60
C LEU A 13 -2.28 -13.05 0.72
N PHE A 14 -1.17 -13.78 0.69
CA PHE A 14 -0.18 -13.66 1.76
C PHE A 14 0.54 -12.31 1.63
N ILE A 15 0.97 -11.75 2.76
CA ILE A 15 1.73 -10.50 2.79
C ILE A 15 2.95 -10.56 1.84
N SER A 16 3.65 -11.71 1.80
CA SER A 16 4.78 -11.96 0.89
C SER A 16 4.46 -11.76 -0.58
N ASP A 17 3.22 -12.03 -0.98
CA ASP A 17 2.82 -12.05 -2.38
C ASP A 17 2.42 -10.66 -2.87
N LEU A 18 2.22 -9.69 -1.98
CA LEU A 18 1.91 -8.30 -2.33
C LEU A 18 3.00 -7.66 -3.20
N LYS A 19 4.26 -8.07 -3.00
CA LYS A 19 5.42 -7.56 -3.76
C LYS A 19 5.44 -8.02 -5.22
N ALA A 20 4.78 -9.12 -5.55
CA ALA A 20 4.80 -9.66 -6.90
C ALA A 20 4.14 -8.68 -7.88
N GLN A 21 4.83 -8.34 -8.97
CA GLN A 21 4.34 -7.35 -9.96
C GLN A 21 2.97 -7.74 -10.53
N ASP A 22 2.71 -9.04 -10.73
CA ASP A 22 1.42 -9.55 -11.19
C ASP A 22 0.25 -9.16 -10.26
N ASN A 23 0.53 -8.92 -8.98
CA ASN A 23 -0.45 -8.54 -7.97
C ASN A 23 -0.60 -7.03 -7.79
N HIS A 24 0.29 -6.19 -8.36
CA HIS A 24 0.27 -4.74 -8.15
C HIS A 24 -1.04 -4.09 -8.64
N SER A 25 -1.63 -4.61 -9.72
CA SER A 25 -2.91 -4.14 -10.22
C SER A 25 -4.06 -4.37 -9.22
N LEU A 26 -4.05 -5.52 -8.55
CA LEU A 26 -5.01 -5.88 -7.50
C LEU A 26 -4.79 -5.02 -6.25
N VAL A 27 -3.54 -4.89 -5.80
CA VAL A 27 -3.17 -4.04 -4.66
C VAL A 27 -3.60 -2.60 -4.89
N ALA A 28 -3.33 -2.03 -6.07
CA ALA A 28 -3.78 -0.69 -6.44
C ALA A 28 -5.30 -0.54 -6.43
N GLY A 29 -6.04 -1.59 -6.82
CA GLY A 29 -7.50 -1.66 -6.75
C GLY A 29 -8.02 -1.55 -5.31
N ILE A 30 -7.42 -2.30 -4.38
CA ILE A 30 -7.78 -2.28 -2.96
C ILE A 30 -7.43 -0.93 -2.31
N LEU A 31 -6.23 -0.40 -2.57
CA LEU A 31 -5.81 0.89 -2.04
C LEU A 31 -6.72 2.05 -2.48
N LYS A 32 -7.38 1.95 -3.64
CA LYS A 32 -8.38 2.93 -4.11
C LYS A 32 -9.71 2.88 -3.33
N GLN A 33 -9.98 1.78 -2.63
CA GLN A 33 -11.19 1.60 -1.83
C GLN A 33 -10.97 1.89 -0.35
N ILE A 34 -9.74 1.66 0.14
CA ILE A 34 -9.35 1.99 1.50
C ILE A 34 -9.46 3.51 1.75
N ASP A 35 -10.10 3.88 2.86
CA ASP A 35 -10.05 5.23 3.38
C ASP A 35 -8.64 5.54 3.91
N ALA A 36 -8.01 6.57 3.36
CA ALA A 36 -6.65 6.96 3.73
C ALA A 36 -6.54 7.34 5.21
N GLU A 37 -7.59 7.94 5.77
CA GLU A 37 -7.62 8.44 7.15
C GLU A 37 -7.89 7.32 8.18
N ALA A 38 -8.23 6.10 7.72
CA ALA A 38 -8.38 4.93 8.59
C ALA A 38 -7.03 4.40 9.13
N PHE A 39 -5.91 4.80 8.51
CA PHE A 39 -4.56 4.37 8.87
C PHE A 39 -3.65 5.56 9.13
N SER A 40 -2.67 5.40 10.02
CA SER A 40 -1.72 6.46 10.34
C SER A 40 -0.71 6.66 9.20
N ALA A 41 -0.10 7.84 9.13
CA ALA A 41 0.99 8.07 8.17
C ALA A 41 2.16 7.09 8.37
N ALA A 42 2.41 6.64 9.60
CA ALA A 42 3.41 5.62 9.90
C ALA A 42 3.06 4.26 9.29
N ASP A 43 1.78 3.86 9.29
CA ASP A 43 1.34 2.62 8.64
C ASP A 43 1.52 2.69 7.12
N TRP A 44 1.19 3.84 6.52
CA TRP A 44 1.41 4.08 5.10
C TRP A 44 2.90 4.03 4.73
N ASN A 45 3.76 4.68 5.51
CA ASN A 45 5.21 4.64 5.32
C ASN A 45 5.74 3.20 5.45
N HIS A 46 5.29 2.46 6.45
CA HIS A 46 5.69 1.06 6.66
C HIS A 46 5.25 0.16 5.50
N PHE A 47 4.01 0.34 5.03
CA PHE A 47 3.48 -0.41 3.89
C PHE A 47 4.25 -0.12 2.60
N MET A 48 4.56 1.14 2.32
CA MET A 48 5.35 1.50 1.13
C MET A 48 6.78 0.97 1.22
N ALA A 49 7.42 1.10 2.39
CA ALA A 49 8.75 0.53 2.62
C ALA A 49 8.78 -0.99 2.46
N TYR A 50 7.72 -1.67 2.90
CA TYR A 50 7.56 -3.08 2.63
C TYR A 50 7.43 -3.35 1.13
N LEU A 51 6.49 -2.70 0.45
CA LEU A 51 6.09 -3.05 -0.91
C LEU A 51 7.16 -2.76 -1.96
N PHE A 52 7.90 -1.65 -1.79
CA PHE A 52 8.89 -1.17 -2.75
C PHE A 52 10.34 -1.33 -2.27
N GLU A 53 10.55 -1.76 -1.02
CA GLU A 53 11.89 -1.87 -0.41
C GLU A 53 12.63 -0.52 -0.36
N GLU A 54 11.88 0.57 -0.25
CA GLU A 54 12.36 1.96 -0.23
C GLU A 54 11.78 2.73 0.97
N GLU A 55 12.62 3.42 1.75
CA GLU A 55 12.14 4.25 2.85
C GLU A 55 11.67 5.63 2.36
N GLU A 56 10.37 5.90 2.52
CA GLU A 56 9.78 7.22 2.32
C GLU A 56 9.04 7.63 3.60
N THR A 57 9.10 8.93 3.92
CA THR A 57 8.43 9.47 5.10
C THR A 57 7.40 10.51 4.69
N PHE A 58 6.13 10.13 4.81
CA PHE A 58 5.00 11.03 4.66
C PHE A 58 4.46 11.42 6.04
N THR A 59 3.97 12.66 6.14
CA THR A 59 3.19 13.15 7.28
C THR A 59 1.71 13.32 6.95
N ASP A 60 1.37 13.38 5.65
CA ASP A 60 0.01 13.42 5.12
C ASP A 60 -0.37 12.07 4.51
N VAL A 61 -1.44 11.47 5.03
CA VAL A 61 -1.92 10.13 4.63
C VAL A 61 -2.47 10.10 3.19
N LYS A 62 -3.04 11.20 2.70
CA LYS A 62 -3.55 11.30 1.33
C LYS A 62 -2.40 11.39 0.35
N GLN A 63 -1.34 12.12 0.70
CA GLN A 63 -0.11 12.16 -0.07
C GLN A 63 0.56 10.78 -0.14
N ALA A 64 0.67 10.09 1.00
CA ALA A 64 1.27 8.75 1.07
C ALA A 64 0.52 7.74 0.18
N ARG A 65 -0.82 7.72 0.28
CA ARG A 65 -1.67 6.89 -0.58
C ARG A 65 -1.49 7.19 -2.05
N GLN A 66 -1.47 8.47 -2.44
CA GLN A 66 -1.31 8.87 -3.83
C GLN A 66 0.06 8.45 -4.37
N ALA A 67 1.13 8.67 -3.60
CA ALA A 67 2.47 8.24 -3.97
C ALA A 67 2.57 6.72 -4.16
N CYS A 68 1.95 5.95 -3.26
CA CYS A 68 1.86 4.50 -3.37
C CYS A 68 1.14 4.07 -4.66
N LEU A 69 -0.03 4.68 -4.95
CA LEU A 69 -0.79 4.41 -6.17
C LEU A 69 -0.04 4.78 -7.45
N ASP A 70 0.76 5.85 -7.42
CA ASP A 70 1.57 6.26 -8.55
C ASP A 70 2.73 5.29 -8.82
N LYS A 71 3.37 4.75 -7.78
CA LYS A 71 4.41 3.71 -7.92
C LYS A 71 3.86 2.36 -8.42
N LEU A 72 2.58 2.06 -8.15
CA LEU A 72 1.91 0.84 -8.63
C LEU A 72 1.44 0.92 -10.09
N LYS A 73 1.56 2.07 -10.75
CA LYS A 73 1.21 2.17 -12.18
C LYS A 73 2.24 1.38 -13.00
N PRO A 74 1.81 0.56 -13.96
CA PRO A 74 2.73 -0.07 -14.89
C PRO A 74 3.52 1.01 -15.65
N GLN A 75 4.85 0.85 -15.72
CA GLN A 75 5.72 1.66 -16.59
C GLN A 75 5.54 1.29 -18.06
#